data_AF-A0A843BS75-F1
#
_entry.id   AF-A0A843BS75-F1
#
_cell.length_a   1.000
_cell.length_b   1.000
_cell.length_c   1.000
_cell.angle_alpha   90.00
_cell.angle_beta   90.00
_cell.angle_gamma   90.00
#
_symmetry.space_group_name_H-M   'P 1'
#
loop_
_entity.id
_entity.type
_entity.pdbx_description
1 polymer ?
#
loop_
_entity_poly.entity_id
_entity_poly.type
_entity_poly.pdbx_seq_one_letter_code
_entity_poly.pdbx_strand_id
1 'polypeptide(L)'
;MLIDTEPKENDWLTANKLIEQNIQFKLFLKSDILNLYSIMVRKHDFHAGERLLQRLPYITLPLDLALTLRKQSLILAERCYYYFNKTALDYSIKKWQQKIIDYTENQHRLPFPLFRLSDYWQEFLSQEYVPFQSARGERFHLPTTLSNDLAYFLGVVIGDGHLNYHNIELVDFSQEQMLLLQSLGKKLFGIVGAISGEKKIWLLHLNNKWLVRLANFLTDQPITGKKYPALREPLIFQRDKQLRWQFWSGVLDADGSYINVINLCSSSEKFILEFAKVLDEYCVRYTIDHLDSTSGQGFALRIKATSKAILGKYLQPRHPKKIKDFLFYLSRKKKRNPGTQPFERLYIYDFNPQTLIHYNGATYFNFELFPSFFVTNCSKYLQTIRKSQHWTQQDLADYLEIPKGRLASYEYRSNLPIPYLKKLLPFLAVSPTQLMPFLTQKGHYHFRSRKSIARLDLEPSNNLLSLMKSLVFCKNYLLVRHTRDDKNKVYTELRNHFEIAILKSNMIQNSILHQYAKTFFLMKPEEY
;
A
#
# COMPACT_ATOMS: atom_id res chain seq x y z
N MET A 1 2.47 36.16 7.79
CA MET A 1 1.84 36.15 9.13
C MET A 1 0.56 35.35 9.05
N LEU A 2 0.29 34.45 10.00
CA LEU A 2 -0.89 33.58 9.96
C LEU A 2 -1.75 33.85 11.20
N ILE A 3 -2.66 34.80 11.03
CA ILE A 3 -3.89 34.91 11.79
C ILE A 3 -4.98 34.62 10.76
N ASP A 4 -5.95 33.77 11.10
CA ASP A 4 -7.14 33.62 10.27
C ASP A 4 -7.98 34.89 10.40
N THR A 5 -7.87 35.79 9.41
CA THR A 5 -8.51 37.11 9.40
C THR A 5 -9.96 37.08 8.91
N GLU A 6 -10.41 35.95 8.37
CA GLU A 6 -11.76 35.75 7.82
C GLU A 6 -12.32 34.36 8.19
N PRO A 7 -12.34 34.00 9.50
CA PRO A 7 -12.81 32.69 9.91
C PRO A 7 -14.30 32.55 9.58
N LYS A 8 -14.69 31.49 8.89
CA LYS A 8 -16.11 31.13 8.75
C LYS A 8 -16.54 30.33 9.98
N GLU A 9 -17.82 30.45 10.33
CA GLU A 9 -18.42 29.68 11.41
C GLU A 9 -18.29 28.17 11.08
N ASN A 10 -17.43 27.46 11.82
CA ASN A 10 -17.06 26.04 11.65
C ASN A 10 -15.96 25.70 10.62
N ASP A 11 -15.37 26.66 9.92
CA ASP A 11 -14.26 26.41 8.99
C ASP A 11 -12.93 26.88 9.62
N TRP A 12 -12.15 25.94 10.15
CA TRP A 12 -10.83 26.24 10.72
C TRP A 12 -9.77 26.21 9.62
N LEU A 13 -8.87 27.20 9.63
CA LEU A 13 -7.64 27.14 8.85
C LEU A 13 -6.70 26.08 9.44
N THR A 14 -6.50 24.97 8.73
CA THR A 14 -5.71 23.82 9.20
C THR A 14 -4.37 23.73 8.46
N ALA A 15 -3.44 22.94 9.00
CA ALA A 15 -2.13 22.72 8.39
C ALA A 15 -2.27 22.21 6.94
N ASN A 16 -3.22 21.31 6.70
CA ASN A 16 -3.47 20.76 5.37
C ASN A 16 -3.90 21.83 4.37
N LYS A 17 -4.86 22.69 4.75
CA LYS A 17 -5.33 23.79 3.89
C LYS A 17 -4.22 24.77 3.56
N LEU A 18 -3.39 25.12 4.55
CA LEU A 18 -2.24 26.00 4.35
C LEU A 18 -1.23 25.42 3.36
N ILE A 19 -0.90 24.13 3.50
CA ILE A 19 0.03 23.43 2.61
C ILE A 19 -0.55 23.37 1.18
N GLU A 20 -1.84 23.04 1.03
CA GLU A 20 -2.51 22.96 -0.28
C GLU A 20 -2.61 24.31 -1.00
N GLN A 21 -2.82 25.39 -0.24
CA GLN A 21 -2.82 26.76 -0.79
C GLN A 21 -1.40 27.28 -1.06
N ASN A 22 -0.36 26.48 -0.80
CA ASN A 22 1.05 26.86 -0.85
C ASN A 22 1.38 28.09 0.01
N ILE A 23 0.51 28.39 0.99
CA ILE A 23 0.67 29.52 1.91
C ILE A 23 1.68 29.08 2.97
N GLN A 24 2.87 29.69 2.91
CA GLN A 24 3.90 29.58 3.95
C GLN A 24 4.52 28.19 4.12
N PHE A 25 4.73 27.49 2.99
CA PHE A 25 5.57 26.27 2.91
C PHE A 25 6.92 26.41 3.65
N LYS A 26 7.46 27.64 3.74
CA LYS A 26 8.69 27.99 4.47
C LYS A 26 8.61 27.85 6.00
N LEU A 27 7.44 27.99 6.64
CA LEU A 27 7.29 27.83 8.10
C LEU A 27 7.41 26.38 8.56
N PHE A 28 7.11 25.43 7.67
CA PHE A 28 7.14 24.00 7.94
C PHE A 28 8.52 23.36 7.66
N LEU A 29 9.54 24.16 7.30
CA LEU A 29 10.85 23.64 6.87
C LEU A 29 11.71 23.08 8.01
N LYS A 30 11.40 23.37 9.27
CA LYS A 30 12.19 22.95 10.44
C LYS A 30 11.49 21.96 11.39
N SER A 31 10.32 21.44 11.01
CA SER A 31 9.48 20.61 11.90
C SER A 31 8.93 21.34 13.14
N ASP A 32 9.10 22.67 13.21
CA ASP A 32 8.64 23.52 14.32
C ASP A 32 7.12 23.77 14.25
N ILE A 33 6.38 23.29 15.24
CA ILE A 33 4.94 23.47 15.41
C ILE A 33 4.63 24.84 16.03
N LEU A 34 5.54 25.42 16.82
CA LEU A 34 5.20 26.64 17.58
C LEU A 34 4.81 27.84 16.70
N ASN A 35 5.31 27.88 15.47
CA ASN A 35 4.96 28.93 14.51
C ASN A 35 3.47 28.91 14.10
N LEU A 36 2.76 27.82 14.40
CA LEU A 36 1.39 27.53 14.00
C LEU A 36 0.35 27.88 15.10
N TYR A 37 0.77 28.12 16.34
CA TYR A 37 -0.16 28.41 17.45
C TYR A 37 -0.92 29.73 17.31
N SER A 38 -0.39 30.71 16.57
CA SER A 38 -1.14 31.94 16.26
C SER A 38 -2.35 31.68 15.36
N ILE A 39 -2.30 30.62 14.55
CA ILE A 39 -3.37 30.18 13.63
C ILE A 39 -4.49 29.51 14.40
N MET A 40 -4.15 28.86 15.52
CA MET A 40 -5.12 28.25 16.43
C MET A 40 -5.95 29.30 17.20
N VAL A 41 -5.76 30.61 16.94
CA VAL A 41 -6.55 31.72 17.49
C VAL A 41 -7.34 32.37 16.34
N ARG A 42 -8.68 32.31 16.39
CA ARG A 42 -9.57 32.77 15.29
C ARG A 42 -10.01 34.20 15.50
N LYS A 43 -10.18 35.03 14.46
CA LYS A 43 -10.78 36.39 14.58
C LYS A 43 -12.11 36.44 15.36
N HIS A 44 -12.97 35.41 15.27
CA HIS A 44 -14.19 35.36 16.09
C HIS A 44 -13.93 35.21 17.60
N ASP A 45 -12.78 34.67 18.02
CA ASP A 45 -12.35 34.70 19.43
C ASP A 45 -12.17 36.15 19.92
N PHE A 46 -12.09 37.14 19.00
CA PHE A 46 -11.82 38.56 19.24
C PHE A 46 -13.08 39.44 19.27
N HIS A 47 -14.29 38.93 19.02
CA HIS A 47 -15.52 39.75 19.14
C HIS A 47 -15.86 40.16 20.59
N ALA A 48 -15.14 39.65 21.59
CA ALA A 48 -15.37 39.93 23.01
C ALA A 48 -14.50 41.06 23.60
N GLY A 49 -13.81 41.87 22.76
CA GLY A 49 -12.96 42.97 23.23
C GLY A 49 -11.76 42.52 24.08
N GLU A 50 -11.41 43.29 25.12
CA GLU A 50 -10.23 43.04 25.99
C GLU A 50 -10.15 41.65 26.62
N ARG A 51 -11.29 40.94 26.76
CA ARG A 51 -11.35 39.57 27.28
C ARG A 51 -10.63 38.54 26.38
N LEU A 52 -10.17 38.93 25.18
CA LEU A 52 -9.40 38.05 24.30
C LEU A 52 -8.06 37.64 24.92
N LEU A 53 -7.18 38.60 25.22
CA LEU A 53 -5.85 38.31 25.76
C LEU A 53 -5.96 37.50 27.05
N GLN A 54 -7.06 37.74 27.77
CA GLN A 54 -7.40 37.02 28.98
C GLN A 54 -7.61 35.51 28.77
N ARG A 55 -8.04 35.09 27.58
CA ARG A 55 -8.42 33.70 27.21
C ARG A 55 -7.34 32.93 26.44
N LEU A 56 -6.21 33.57 26.13
CA LEU A 56 -5.07 32.99 25.43
C LEU A 56 -4.20 32.15 26.39
N PRO A 57 -3.30 31.28 25.87
CA PRO A 57 -2.28 30.66 26.70
C PRO A 57 -1.31 31.76 27.15
N TYR A 58 -0.83 31.65 28.38
CA TYR A 58 0.22 32.52 28.91
C TYR A 58 1.52 31.76 29.06
N ILE A 59 2.63 32.44 28.81
CA ILE A 59 3.94 31.99 29.28
C ILE A 59 4.18 32.65 30.63
N THR A 60 4.50 31.84 31.64
CA THR A 60 5.00 32.34 32.92
C THR A 60 6.43 32.81 32.74
N LEU A 61 6.71 34.04 33.17
CA LEU A 61 8.00 34.70 32.97
C LEU A 61 8.82 34.63 34.26
N PRO A 62 10.09 34.19 34.19
CA PRO A 62 11.08 34.50 35.22
C PRO A 62 11.14 36.01 35.49
N LEU A 63 11.42 36.40 36.74
CA LEU A 63 11.35 37.81 37.16
C LEU A 63 12.30 38.71 36.35
N ASP A 64 13.51 38.23 36.08
CA ASP A 64 14.52 38.87 35.25
C ASP A 64 14.03 39.10 33.81
N LEU A 65 13.41 38.08 33.20
CA LEU A 65 12.83 38.20 31.86
C LEU A 65 11.62 39.15 31.86
N ALA A 66 10.77 39.11 32.88
CA ALA A 66 9.64 40.01 33.02
C ALA A 66 10.09 41.48 33.11
N LEU A 67 11.11 41.77 33.94
CA LEU A 67 11.71 43.10 34.05
C LEU A 67 12.35 43.56 32.73
N THR A 68 12.96 42.64 32.00
CA THR A 68 13.58 42.93 30.71
C THR A 68 12.53 43.27 29.64
N LEU A 69 11.47 42.47 29.54
CA LEU A 69 10.34 42.73 28.64
C LEU A 69 9.61 44.04 29.00
N ARG A 70 9.51 44.37 30.29
CA ARG A 70 8.97 45.66 30.75
C ARG A 70 9.79 46.84 30.22
N LYS A 71 11.13 46.76 30.32
CA LYS A 71 12.04 47.79 29.77
C LYS A 71 11.88 47.92 28.24
N GLN A 72 11.58 46.83 27.56
CA GLN A 72 11.34 46.78 26.12
C GLN A 72 9.87 46.99 25.71
N SER A 73 9.00 47.39 26.65
CA SER A 73 7.54 47.42 26.43
C SER A 73 7.11 48.29 25.26
N LEU A 74 7.81 49.40 24.97
CA LEU A 74 7.50 50.28 23.84
C LEU A 74 7.75 49.58 22.50
N ILE A 75 8.92 48.97 22.32
CA ILE A 75 9.28 48.23 21.09
C ILE A 75 8.29 47.08 20.88
N LEU A 76 8.00 46.33 21.95
CA LEU A 76 7.05 45.22 21.88
C LEU A 76 5.63 45.71 21.58
N ALA A 77 5.24 46.88 22.10
CA ALA A 77 3.95 47.51 21.81
C ALA A 77 3.82 47.95 20.35
N GLU A 78 4.88 48.49 19.74
CA GLU A 78 4.91 48.79 18.31
C GLU A 78 4.75 47.52 17.47
N ARG A 79 5.49 46.46 17.82
CA ARG A 79 5.35 45.16 17.15
C ARG A 79 3.94 44.59 17.30
N CYS A 80 3.34 44.71 18.49
CA CYS A 80 1.96 44.28 18.74
C CYS A 80 0.96 45.12 17.93
N TYR A 81 1.15 46.45 17.89
CA TYR A 81 0.35 47.34 17.07
C TYR A 81 0.37 46.88 15.62
N TYR A 82 1.53 46.75 14.98
CA TYR A 82 1.61 46.31 13.59
C TYR A 82 1.10 44.88 13.36
N TYR A 83 1.32 43.98 14.32
CA TYR A 83 0.87 42.58 14.24
C TYR A 83 -0.67 42.45 14.31
N PHE A 84 -1.31 43.20 15.21
CA PHE A 84 -2.75 43.18 15.42
C PHE A 84 -3.49 44.28 14.65
N ASN A 85 -2.79 45.18 13.96
CA ASN A 85 -3.39 46.15 13.07
C ASN A 85 -4.20 45.40 12.00
N LYS A 86 -5.46 45.80 11.79
CA LYS A 86 -6.49 45.09 10.99
C LYS A 86 -7.16 43.87 11.66
N THR A 87 -6.90 43.60 12.94
CA THR A 87 -7.72 42.68 13.76
C THR A 87 -8.70 43.47 14.64
N ALA A 88 -9.53 42.79 15.44
CA ALA A 88 -10.43 43.46 16.37
C ALA A 88 -9.73 44.10 17.61
N LEU A 89 -8.40 43.98 17.73
CA LEU A 89 -7.60 44.63 18.77
C LEU A 89 -6.85 45.85 18.23
N ASP A 90 -7.59 46.84 17.74
CA ASP A 90 -7.02 48.11 17.29
C ASP A 90 -6.75 49.03 18.49
N TYR A 91 -5.68 48.73 19.23
CA TYR A 91 -5.19 49.57 20.32
C TYR A 91 -4.06 50.47 19.83
N SER A 92 -4.02 51.71 20.31
CA SER A 92 -2.84 52.55 20.13
C SER A 92 -1.59 51.92 20.75
N ILE A 93 -0.41 52.27 20.25
CA ILE A 93 0.89 51.81 20.80
C ILE A 93 0.95 52.05 22.32
N LYS A 94 0.48 53.21 22.81
CA LYS A 94 0.41 53.52 24.25
C LYS A 94 -0.46 52.54 25.04
N LYS A 95 -1.61 52.13 24.51
CA LYS A 95 -2.48 51.11 25.15
C LYS A 95 -1.82 49.73 25.15
N TRP A 96 -1.15 49.35 24.07
CA TRP A 96 -0.37 48.10 24.02
C TRP A 96 0.77 48.09 25.04
N GLN A 97 1.51 49.21 25.14
CA GLN A 97 2.59 49.37 26.10
C GLN A 97 2.10 49.18 27.54
N GLN A 98 0.99 49.83 27.90
CA GLN A 98 0.39 49.66 29.24
C GLN A 98 0.02 48.21 29.51
N LYS A 99 -0.62 47.51 28.55
CA LYS A 99 -0.97 46.09 28.71
C LYS A 99 0.27 45.20 28.92
N ILE A 100 1.35 45.45 28.17
CA ILE A 100 2.60 44.71 28.33
C ILE A 100 3.19 44.94 29.72
N ILE A 101 3.18 46.19 30.20
CA ILE A 101 3.59 46.53 31.57
C ILE A 101 2.72 45.77 32.58
N ASP A 102 1.40 45.83 32.46
CA ASP A 102 0.48 45.15 33.39
C ASP A 102 0.72 43.64 33.44
N TYR A 103 0.95 43.00 32.30
CA TYR A 103 1.23 41.57 32.20
C TYR A 103 2.59 41.19 32.83
N THR A 104 3.62 42.00 32.60
CA THR A 104 4.99 41.72 33.07
C THR A 104 5.18 42.07 34.55
N GLU A 105 4.66 43.21 35.00
CA GLU A 105 4.83 43.73 36.36
C GLU A 105 3.86 43.09 37.35
N ASN A 106 2.57 43.04 37.04
CA ASN A 106 1.56 42.61 38.01
C ASN A 106 1.28 41.10 37.96
N GLN A 107 1.51 40.46 36.80
CA GLN A 107 1.09 39.07 36.59
C GLN A 107 2.24 38.11 36.32
N HIS A 108 3.46 38.62 36.08
CA HIS A 108 4.64 37.83 35.68
C HIS A 108 4.33 36.78 34.60
N ARG A 109 3.48 37.15 33.64
CA ARG A 109 3.05 36.27 32.56
C ARG A 109 2.64 37.08 31.35
N LEU A 110 2.88 36.56 30.17
CA LEU A 110 2.53 37.26 28.93
C LEU A 110 1.73 36.33 28.00
N PRO A 111 0.61 36.80 27.41
CA PRO A 111 -0.10 36.03 26.39
C PRO A 111 0.85 35.62 25.28
N PHE A 112 0.76 34.35 24.87
CA PHE A 112 1.70 33.74 23.95
C PHE A 112 1.92 34.53 22.64
N PRO A 113 0.87 35.03 21.97
CA PRO A 113 1.07 35.82 20.76
C PRO A 113 1.87 37.12 20.97
N LEU A 114 1.79 37.72 22.17
CA LEU A 114 2.59 38.90 22.51
C LEU A 114 4.04 38.51 22.79
N PHE A 115 4.26 37.41 23.53
CA PHE A 115 5.61 36.94 23.83
C PHE A 115 6.40 36.57 22.57
N ARG A 116 5.75 35.99 21.56
CA ARG A 116 6.37 35.67 20.26
C ARG A 116 6.95 36.88 19.53
N LEU A 117 6.42 38.07 19.81
CA LEU A 117 6.90 39.32 19.21
C LEU A 117 8.14 39.87 19.92
N SER A 118 8.60 39.24 21.01
CA SER A 118 9.84 39.57 21.68
C SER A 118 11.04 38.88 21.03
N ASP A 119 12.24 39.44 21.23
CA ASP A 119 13.48 38.86 20.71
C ASP A 119 13.88 37.57 21.46
N TYR A 120 13.37 37.37 22.67
CA TYR A 120 13.60 36.19 23.52
C TYR A 120 12.84 34.94 23.06
N TRP A 121 11.90 35.08 22.12
CA TRP A 121 11.11 33.95 21.63
C TRP A 121 11.98 32.82 21.06
N GLN A 122 13.12 33.14 20.45
CA GLN A 122 14.01 32.15 19.83
C GLN A 122 14.59 31.17 20.87
N GLU A 123 14.80 31.60 22.11
CA GLU A 123 15.31 30.74 23.21
C GLU A 123 14.33 29.63 23.59
N PHE A 124 13.04 29.83 23.33
CA PHE A 124 12.00 28.83 23.58
C PHE A 124 11.85 27.84 22.42
N LEU A 125 12.33 28.16 21.22
CA LEU A 125 12.31 27.25 20.07
C LEU A 125 13.28 26.08 20.21
N SER A 126 14.33 26.22 21.03
CA SER A 126 15.28 25.13 21.27
C SER A 126 14.79 24.07 22.28
N GLN A 127 13.64 24.32 22.94
CA GLN A 127 13.06 23.38 23.91
C GLN A 127 12.14 22.38 23.20
N GLU A 128 12.00 21.16 23.70
CA GLU A 128 11.08 20.14 23.14
C GLU A 128 9.60 20.50 23.36
N TYR A 129 9.30 21.26 24.42
CA TYR A 129 7.98 21.77 24.74
C TYR A 129 8.08 23.16 25.37
N VAL A 130 7.00 23.94 25.28
CA VAL A 130 6.87 25.23 25.99
C VAL A 130 5.81 25.11 27.08
N PRO A 131 6.11 25.51 28.33
CA PRO A 131 5.13 25.53 29.40
C PRO A 131 4.17 26.71 29.25
N PHE A 132 2.89 26.39 29.38
CA PHE A 132 1.79 27.34 29.31
C PHE A 132 0.93 27.29 30.56
N GLN A 133 0.28 28.42 30.82
CA GLN A 133 -0.78 28.52 31.79
C GLN A 133 -2.07 28.97 31.11
N SER A 134 -3.20 28.37 31.47
CA SER A 134 -4.53 28.81 31.02
C SER A 134 -4.96 30.06 31.79
N ALA A 135 -6.00 30.73 31.29
CA ALA A 135 -6.64 31.84 31.99
C ALA A 135 -7.08 31.49 33.43
N ARG A 136 -7.41 30.21 33.66
CA ARG A 136 -7.86 29.67 34.95
C ARG A 136 -6.70 29.19 35.83
N GLY A 137 -5.45 29.35 35.38
CA GLY A 137 -4.27 28.96 36.12
C GLY A 137 -3.77 27.53 35.85
N GLU A 138 -4.48 26.75 35.03
CA GLU A 138 -4.10 25.37 34.71
C GLU A 138 -2.81 25.35 33.90
N ARG A 139 -1.84 24.53 34.30
CA ARG A 139 -0.56 24.39 33.61
C ARG A 139 -0.64 23.25 32.59
N PHE A 140 -0.09 23.48 31.41
CA PHE A 140 0.01 22.48 30.35
C PHE A 140 1.21 22.80 29.46
N HIS A 141 1.60 21.85 28.64
CA HIS A 141 2.67 22.00 27.65
C HIS A 141 2.08 21.92 26.25
N LEU A 142 2.74 22.56 25.31
CA LEU A 142 2.51 22.32 23.90
C LEU A 142 3.83 21.93 23.23
N PRO A 143 3.84 20.87 22.40
CA PRO A 143 5.05 20.39 21.75
C PRO A 143 5.57 21.40 20.75
N THR A 144 6.89 21.58 20.70
CA THR A 144 7.51 22.53 19.77
C THR A 144 7.85 21.93 18.43
N THR A 145 8.03 20.62 18.39
CA THR A 145 8.41 19.85 17.21
C THR A 145 7.46 18.70 16.97
N LEU A 146 7.35 18.25 15.71
CA LEU A 146 6.65 17.01 15.38
C LEU A 146 7.49 15.83 15.87
N SER A 147 6.95 15.07 16.83
CA SER A 147 7.59 13.87 17.36
C SER A 147 6.84 12.61 16.96
N ASN A 148 7.51 11.46 17.01
CA ASN A 148 6.91 10.16 16.78
C ASN A 148 5.73 9.89 17.74
N ASP A 149 5.85 10.35 19.00
CA ASP A 149 4.81 10.21 20.01
C ASP A 149 3.58 11.05 19.68
N LEU A 150 3.78 12.29 19.21
CA LEU A 150 2.69 13.15 18.77
C LEU A 150 2.00 12.58 17.53
N ALA A 151 2.78 12.11 16.54
CA ALA A 151 2.23 11.51 15.33
C ALA A 151 1.38 10.26 15.65
N TYR A 152 1.91 9.35 16.48
CA TYR A 152 1.16 8.19 16.96
C TYR A 152 -0.12 8.60 17.71
N PHE A 153 0.00 9.53 18.67
CA PHE A 153 -1.14 10.01 19.46
C PHE A 153 -2.25 10.58 18.56
N LEU A 154 -1.90 11.40 17.56
CA LEU A 154 -2.86 11.95 16.60
C LEU A 154 -3.46 10.89 15.68
N GLY A 155 -2.73 9.83 15.35
CA GLY A 155 -3.25 8.66 14.64
C GLY A 155 -4.38 7.98 15.43
N VAL A 156 -4.18 7.79 16.73
CA VAL A 156 -5.22 7.22 17.63
C VAL A 156 -6.41 8.18 17.76
N VAL A 157 -6.16 9.50 17.90
CA VAL A 157 -7.23 10.53 17.95
C VAL A 157 -8.09 10.52 16.69
N ILE A 158 -7.49 10.32 15.50
CA ILE A 158 -8.26 10.21 14.27
C ILE A 158 -9.14 8.95 14.27
N GLY A 159 -8.57 7.81 14.68
CA GLY A 159 -9.28 6.52 14.64
C GLY A 159 -10.42 6.42 15.65
N ASP A 160 -10.13 6.56 16.94
CA ASP A 160 -11.11 6.38 18.02
C ASP A 160 -11.45 7.67 18.78
N GLY A 161 -10.78 8.77 18.47
CA GLY A 161 -11.01 10.04 19.15
C GLY A 161 -12.23 10.81 18.66
N HIS A 162 -12.82 11.55 19.60
CA HIS A 162 -13.74 12.64 19.35
C HIS A 162 -13.16 13.94 19.91
N LEU A 163 -13.19 15.00 19.10
CA LEU A 163 -12.82 16.33 19.54
C LEU A 163 -14.10 17.01 20.00
N ASN A 164 -14.08 17.62 21.18
CA ASN A 164 -15.08 18.56 21.67
C ASN A 164 -14.40 19.90 21.96
N TYR A 165 -15.15 20.98 22.12
CA TYR A 165 -14.58 22.33 22.35
C TYR A 165 -13.56 22.43 23.50
N HIS A 166 -13.66 21.57 24.50
CA HIS A 166 -12.84 21.64 25.72
C HIS A 166 -12.06 20.37 26.02
N ASN A 167 -12.34 19.26 25.34
CA ASN A 167 -11.68 18.00 25.62
C ASN A 167 -11.49 17.14 24.36
N ILE A 168 -10.53 16.22 24.45
CA ILE A 168 -10.43 15.07 23.55
C ILE A 168 -10.95 13.87 24.32
N GLU A 169 -11.87 13.14 23.72
CA GLU A 169 -12.42 11.88 24.24
C GLU A 169 -11.87 10.74 23.41
N LEU A 170 -11.28 9.74 24.05
CA LEU A 170 -10.72 8.55 23.41
C LEU A 170 -11.40 7.33 24.00
N VAL A 171 -11.87 6.44 23.13
CA VAL A 171 -12.60 5.23 23.51
C VAL A 171 -11.79 4.01 23.08
N ASP A 172 -11.66 3.00 23.95
CA ASP A 172 -11.02 1.73 23.60
C ASP A 172 -11.58 0.58 24.46
N PHE A 173 -11.39 -0.66 24.03
CA PHE A 173 -11.75 -1.85 24.81
C PHE A 173 -10.70 -2.22 25.89
N SER A 174 -9.52 -1.60 25.87
CA SER A 174 -8.36 -1.91 26.71
C SER A 174 -8.04 -0.78 27.68
N GLN A 175 -8.14 -1.05 28.98
CA GLN A 175 -7.73 -0.10 30.01
C GLN A 175 -6.24 0.27 29.91
N GLU A 176 -5.41 -0.71 29.56
CA GLU A 176 -3.97 -0.54 29.40
C GLU A 176 -3.63 0.43 28.26
N GLN A 177 -4.45 0.47 27.21
CA GLN A 177 -4.32 1.47 26.15
C GLN A 177 -4.66 2.86 26.68
N MET A 178 -5.74 3.01 27.46
CA MET A 178 -6.08 4.30 28.07
C MET A 178 -4.97 4.80 29.01
N LEU A 179 -4.34 3.92 29.78
CA LEU A 179 -3.18 4.27 30.62
C LEU A 179 -1.97 4.70 29.78
N LEU A 180 -1.69 4.02 28.66
CA LEU A 180 -0.65 4.43 27.72
C LEU A 180 -0.95 5.82 27.15
N LEU A 181 -2.17 6.06 26.66
CA LEU A 181 -2.56 7.35 26.08
C LEU A 181 -2.58 8.47 27.13
N GLN A 182 -2.96 8.19 28.37
CA GLN A 182 -2.85 9.14 29.48
C GLN A 182 -1.38 9.50 29.76
N SER A 183 -0.48 8.50 29.74
CA SER A 183 0.95 8.73 29.90
C SER A 183 1.54 9.58 28.77
N LEU A 184 1.10 9.35 27.53
CA LEU A 184 1.45 10.18 26.38
C LEU A 184 0.88 11.60 26.51
N GLY A 185 -0.36 11.74 26.98
CA GLY A 185 -0.98 13.04 27.27
C GLY A 185 -0.16 13.84 28.30
N LYS A 186 0.31 13.16 29.36
CA LYS A 186 1.18 13.77 30.36
C LYS A 186 2.55 14.14 29.78
N LYS A 187 3.15 13.26 28.98
CA LYS A 187 4.46 13.49 28.36
C LYS A 187 4.42 14.66 27.37
N LEU A 188 3.49 14.61 26.42
CA LEU A 188 3.41 15.58 25.31
C LEU A 188 2.85 16.93 25.75
N PHE A 189 1.89 16.92 26.68
CA PHE A 189 1.09 18.10 26.99
C PHE A 189 1.05 18.46 28.47
N GLY A 190 1.74 17.74 29.35
CA GLY A 190 1.68 17.97 30.80
C GLY A 190 0.29 17.73 31.40
N ILE A 191 -0.63 17.06 30.68
CA ILE A 191 -2.02 16.86 31.09
C ILE A 191 -2.23 15.41 31.51
N VAL A 192 -2.79 15.21 32.71
CA VAL A 192 -3.27 13.91 33.16
C VAL A 192 -4.77 13.84 32.91
N GLY A 193 -5.20 13.02 31.95
CA GLY A 193 -6.62 12.83 31.66
C GLY A 193 -7.35 11.99 32.71
N ALA A 194 -8.68 12.07 32.73
CA ALA A 194 -9.51 11.19 33.55
C ALA A 194 -9.85 9.91 32.79
N ILE A 195 -9.66 8.75 33.41
CA ILE A 195 -10.05 7.45 32.84
C ILE A 195 -11.30 6.96 33.57
N SER A 196 -12.32 6.60 32.80
CA SER A 196 -13.54 5.94 33.28
C SER A 196 -13.81 4.69 32.43
N GLY A 197 -14.65 3.78 32.91
CA GLY A 197 -14.98 2.58 32.15
C GLY A 197 -16.31 1.95 32.55
N GLU A 198 -17.05 1.48 31.55
CA GLU A 198 -18.31 0.75 31.72
C GLU A 198 -18.38 -0.38 30.66
N LYS A 199 -18.89 -1.56 31.03
CA LYS A 199 -19.19 -2.67 30.09
C LYS A 199 -18.06 -3.02 29.09
N LYS A 200 -16.80 -3.10 29.57
CA LYS A 200 -15.59 -3.40 28.77
C LYS A 200 -15.18 -2.32 27.78
N ILE A 201 -15.74 -1.12 27.90
CA ILE A 201 -15.33 0.07 27.15
C ILE A 201 -14.71 1.02 28.15
N TRP A 202 -13.53 1.53 27.82
CA TRP A 202 -12.79 2.51 28.60
C TRP A 202 -12.73 3.82 27.84
N LEU A 203 -12.83 4.91 28.59
CA LEU A 203 -12.91 6.27 28.08
C LEU A 203 -11.82 7.10 28.76
N LEU A 204 -11.04 7.82 27.97
CA LEU A 204 -10.05 8.78 28.43
C LEU A 204 -10.49 10.19 28.02
N HIS A 205 -10.67 11.07 29.00
CA HIS A 205 -10.95 12.48 28.79
C HIS A 205 -9.71 13.34 29.05
N LEU A 206 -9.23 14.02 28.01
CA LEU A 206 -8.14 15.00 28.10
C LEU A 206 -8.73 16.42 28.03
N ASN A 207 -8.99 17.01 29.20
CA ASN A 207 -9.64 18.31 29.33
C ASN A 207 -8.69 19.48 29.07
N ASN A 208 -8.46 19.82 27.80
CA ASN A 208 -7.73 21.03 27.43
C ASN A 208 -8.12 21.57 26.04
N LYS A 209 -8.68 22.78 26.02
CA LYS A 209 -9.05 23.52 24.80
C LYS A 209 -7.91 23.64 23.77
N TRP A 210 -6.68 23.85 24.23
CA TRP A 210 -5.54 24.09 23.33
C TRP A 210 -5.06 22.82 22.67
N LEU A 211 -5.12 21.70 23.40
CA LEU A 211 -4.89 20.37 22.84
C LEU A 211 -5.91 20.05 21.73
N VAL A 212 -7.20 20.31 21.97
CA VAL A 212 -8.25 20.14 20.95
C VAL A 212 -7.94 20.95 19.68
N ARG A 213 -7.62 22.24 19.86
CA ARG A 213 -7.28 23.12 18.73
C ARG A 213 -6.04 22.64 17.99
N LEU A 214 -5.04 22.10 18.70
CA LEU A 214 -3.83 21.55 18.10
C LEU A 214 -4.15 20.31 17.26
N ALA A 215 -4.94 19.39 17.83
CA ALA A 215 -5.38 18.19 17.13
C ALA A 215 -6.16 18.56 15.86
N ASN A 216 -7.19 19.41 15.97
CA ASN A 216 -7.95 19.91 14.82
C ASN A 216 -7.05 20.56 13.76
N PHE A 217 -6.13 21.44 14.18
CA PHE A 217 -5.24 22.13 13.26
C PHE A 217 -4.32 21.18 12.49
N LEU A 218 -3.77 20.15 13.16
CA LEU A 218 -2.85 19.19 12.54
C LEU A 218 -3.58 18.12 11.72
N THR A 219 -4.77 17.68 12.14
CA THR A 219 -5.47 16.53 11.53
C THR A 219 -6.61 16.90 10.60
N ASP A 220 -7.05 18.15 10.61
CA ASP A 220 -8.28 18.59 9.93
C ASP A 220 -9.57 17.94 10.49
N GLN A 221 -9.47 17.21 11.60
CA GLN A 221 -10.62 16.61 12.26
C GLN A 221 -11.51 17.72 12.86
N PRO A 222 -12.82 17.75 12.57
CA PRO A 222 -13.70 18.79 13.08
C PRO A 222 -13.85 18.69 14.61
N ILE A 223 -13.86 19.86 15.28
CA ILE A 223 -14.11 19.98 16.74
C ILE A 223 -15.58 19.67 17.09
N THR A 224 -16.48 19.75 16.12
CA THR A 224 -17.89 19.39 16.25
C THR A 224 -18.39 18.83 14.93
N GLY A 225 -19.12 17.71 14.97
CA GLY A 225 -19.73 17.12 13.78
C GLY A 225 -19.12 15.77 13.38
N LYS A 226 -19.47 15.30 12.17
CA LYS A 226 -19.02 13.99 11.67
C LYS A 226 -17.57 14.07 11.21
N LYS A 227 -16.69 13.23 11.78
CA LYS A 227 -15.26 13.20 11.41
C LYS A 227 -14.98 12.57 10.05
N TYR A 228 -15.72 11.53 9.66
CA TYR A 228 -15.41 10.69 8.50
C TYR A 228 -15.24 11.45 7.17
N PRO A 229 -16.09 12.43 6.81
CA PRO A 229 -15.92 13.19 5.56
C PRO A 229 -14.62 14.00 5.51
N ALA A 230 -14.07 14.37 6.67
CA ALA A 230 -12.85 15.17 6.79
C ALA A 230 -11.59 14.32 7.03
N LEU A 231 -11.73 13.00 7.24
CA LEU A 231 -10.58 12.16 7.56
C LEU A 231 -9.59 12.13 6.40
N ARG A 232 -8.35 12.46 6.74
CA ARG A 232 -7.19 12.47 5.85
C ARG A 232 -5.91 12.32 6.67
N GLU A 233 -4.85 11.88 6.00
CA GLU A 233 -3.50 11.97 6.52
C GLU A 233 -3.08 13.45 6.68
N PRO A 234 -2.47 13.84 7.82
CA PRO A 234 -1.81 15.14 7.95
C PRO A 234 -0.67 15.28 6.93
N LEU A 235 -0.80 16.22 5.99
CA LEU A 235 0.20 16.46 4.94
C LEU A 235 1.58 16.82 5.50
N ILE A 236 1.61 17.40 6.69
CA ILE A 236 2.85 17.74 7.38
C ILE A 236 3.70 16.51 7.71
N PHE A 237 3.08 15.33 7.90
CA PHE A 237 3.79 14.07 8.17
C PHE A 237 4.37 13.43 6.91
N GLN A 238 3.87 13.77 5.71
CA GLN A 238 4.35 13.16 4.46
C GLN A 238 5.84 13.43 4.16
N ARG A 239 6.42 14.44 4.80
CA ARG A 239 7.83 14.81 4.64
C ARG A 239 8.79 13.91 5.42
N ASP A 240 8.30 13.31 6.49
CA ASP A 240 9.09 12.45 7.35
C ASP A 240 8.49 11.04 7.36
N LYS A 241 9.21 10.12 6.75
CA LYS A 241 8.82 8.72 6.63
C LYS A 241 8.51 8.11 8.00
N GLN A 242 9.28 8.44 9.03
CA GLN A 242 9.10 7.90 10.35
C GLN A 242 7.83 8.44 10.99
N LEU A 243 7.62 9.77 10.97
CA LEU A 243 6.39 10.38 11.50
C LEU A 243 5.14 9.83 10.82
N ARG A 244 5.18 9.70 9.48
CA ARG A 244 4.10 9.11 8.69
C ARG A 244 3.73 7.71 9.15
N TRP A 245 4.71 6.84 9.35
CA TRP A 245 4.48 5.47 9.82
C TRP A 245 4.00 5.40 11.28
N GLN A 246 4.45 6.31 12.14
CA GLN A 246 3.97 6.38 13.53
C GLN A 246 2.51 6.82 13.58
N PHE A 247 2.13 7.80 12.76
CA PHE A 247 0.74 8.19 12.57
C PHE A 247 -0.13 7.01 12.13
N TRP A 248 0.24 6.30 11.07
CA TRP A 248 -0.52 5.14 10.60
C TRP A 248 -0.51 3.96 11.60
N SER A 249 0.54 3.82 12.40
CA SER A 249 0.57 2.85 13.51
C SER A 249 -0.49 3.20 14.57
N GLY A 250 -0.64 4.48 14.91
CA GLY A 250 -1.71 4.95 15.80
C GLY A 250 -3.10 4.71 15.22
N VAL A 251 -3.29 4.98 13.93
CA VAL A 251 -4.57 4.71 13.23
C VAL A 251 -4.92 3.22 13.26
N LEU A 252 -3.97 2.34 12.95
CA LEU A 252 -4.19 0.88 12.99
C LEU A 252 -4.40 0.36 14.42
N ASP A 253 -3.79 0.98 15.41
CA ASP A 253 -4.01 0.64 16.80
C ASP A 253 -5.39 1.04 17.30
N ALA A 254 -6.02 2.04 16.69
CA ALA A 254 -7.43 2.37 16.89
C ALA A 254 -8.36 1.48 16.02
N ASP A 255 -8.46 1.79 14.72
CA ASP A 255 -9.43 1.19 13.79
C ASP A 255 -8.94 -0.10 13.10
N GLY A 256 -7.64 -0.39 13.17
CA GLY A 256 -7.05 -1.53 12.48
C GLY A 256 -7.16 -2.85 13.26
N SER A 257 -6.92 -3.95 12.55
CA SER A 257 -6.77 -5.27 13.15
C SER A 257 -5.52 -5.95 12.63
N TYR A 258 -4.81 -6.64 13.51
CA TYR A 258 -3.63 -7.46 13.19
C TYR A 258 -3.94 -8.97 13.23
N ILE A 259 -5.19 -9.36 13.53
CA ILE A 259 -5.57 -10.76 13.72
C ILE A 259 -5.68 -11.44 12.35
N ASN A 260 -4.80 -12.42 12.10
CA ASN A 260 -4.66 -13.19 10.86
C ASN A 260 -4.22 -12.39 9.62
N VAL A 261 -4.72 -11.16 9.44
CA VAL A 261 -4.42 -10.24 8.35
C VAL A 261 -4.39 -8.81 8.91
N ILE A 262 -3.43 -8.01 8.47
CA ILE A 262 -3.43 -6.58 8.80
C ILE A 262 -4.48 -5.91 7.91
N ASN A 263 -5.46 -5.29 8.54
CA ASN A 263 -6.50 -4.57 7.83
C ASN A 263 -6.85 -3.26 8.53
N LEU A 264 -7.31 -2.31 7.72
CA LEU A 264 -7.84 -1.01 8.16
C LEU A 264 -9.20 -0.82 7.47
N CYS A 265 -10.20 -0.47 8.26
CA CYS A 265 -11.54 -0.17 7.75
C CYS A 265 -11.87 1.31 8.01
N SER A 266 -12.52 1.96 7.05
CA SER A 266 -13.04 3.31 7.24
C SER A 266 -14.24 3.55 6.31
N SER A 267 -15.13 4.47 6.69
CA SER A 267 -16.16 4.98 5.78
C SER A 267 -15.62 6.07 4.84
N SER A 268 -14.41 6.57 5.07
CA SER A 268 -13.74 7.53 4.18
C SER A 268 -12.88 6.80 3.14
N GLU A 269 -13.35 6.76 1.90
CA GLU A 269 -12.57 6.23 0.77
C GLU A 269 -11.24 6.96 0.63
N LYS A 270 -11.29 8.30 0.71
CA LYS A 270 -10.11 9.15 0.60
C LYS A 270 -9.03 8.74 1.60
N PHE A 271 -9.41 8.50 2.86
CA PHE A 271 -8.48 8.11 3.91
C PHE A 271 -7.85 6.74 3.64
N ILE A 272 -8.64 5.77 3.17
CA ILE A 272 -8.13 4.45 2.78
C ILE A 272 -7.18 4.55 1.58
N LEU A 273 -7.51 5.36 0.57
CA LEU A 273 -6.66 5.58 -0.60
C LEU A 273 -5.36 6.30 -0.24
N GLU A 274 -5.37 7.21 0.72
CA GLU A 274 -4.15 7.82 1.25
C GLU A 274 -3.26 6.81 1.97
N PHE A 275 -3.83 5.89 2.75
CA PHE A 275 -3.04 4.78 3.33
C PHE A 275 -2.48 3.86 2.24
N ALA A 276 -3.27 3.56 1.21
CA ALA A 276 -2.85 2.78 0.05
C ALA A 276 -1.65 3.40 -0.67
N LYS A 277 -1.65 4.73 -0.88
CA LYS A 277 -0.50 5.44 -1.44
C LYS A 277 0.76 5.26 -0.60
N VAL A 278 0.65 5.31 0.72
CA VAL A 278 1.78 5.02 1.63
C VAL A 278 2.28 3.61 1.34
N LEU A 279 1.39 2.61 1.28
CA LEU A 279 1.77 1.22 1.07
C LEU A 279 2.45 1.00 -0.30
N ASP A 280 1.96 1.65 -1.36
CA ASP A 280 2.54 1.61 -2.70
C ASP A 280 3.98 2.13 -2.70
N GLU A 281 4.26 3.26 -2.03
CA GLU A 281 5.61 3.83 -1.90
C GLU A 281 6.64 2.85 -1.30
N TYR A 282 6.19 1.93 -0.45
CA TYR A 282 7.04 0.91 0.17
C TYR A 282 6.86 -0.47 -0.44
N CYS A 283 6.26 -0.58 -1.63
CA CYS A 283 6.01 -1.85 -2.32
C CYS A 283 5.23 -2.88 -1.46
N VAL A 284 4.38 -2.39 -0.55
CA VAL A 284 3.51 -3.24 0.27
C VAL A 284 2.25 -3.55 -0.52
N ARG A 285 2.04 -4.83 -0.85
CA ARG A 285 0.90 -5.26 -1.64
C ARG A 285 -0.34 -5.36 -0.76
N TYR A 286 -1.45 -4.79 -1.22
CA TYR A 286 -2.74 -4.82 -0.53
C TYR A 286 -3.89 -5.15 -1.49
N THR A 287 -5.10 -5.24 -0.95
CA THR A 287 -6.37 -5.17 -1.67
C THR A 287 -7.27 -4.16 -0.96
N ILE A 288 -8.18 -3.54 -1.72
CA ILE A 288 -9.24 -2.70 -1.16
C ILE A 288 -10.56 -3.34 -1.56
N ASP A 289 -11.39 -3.63 -0.57
CA ASP A 289 -12.72 -4.19 -0.75
C ASP A 289 -13.76 -3.11 -0.38
N HIS A 290 -14.81 -2.97 -1.20
CA HIS A 290 -15.98 -2.16 -0.84
C HIS A 290 -16.88 -2.99 0.06
N LEU A 291 -17.30 -2.39 1.18
CA LEU A 291 -18.20 -2.99 2.15
C LEU A 291 -19.56 -2.31 2.03
N ASP A 292 -20.52 -3.03 1.47
CA ASP A 292 -21.93 -2.63 1.55
C ASP A 292 -22.47 -3.12 2.89
N SER A 293 -22.78 -2.18 3.79
CA SER A 293 -23.39 -2.47 5.08
C SER A 293 -24.75 -1.80 5.19
N THR A 294 -25.61 -2.32 6.06
CA THR A 294 -26.91 -1.70 6.37
C THR A 294 -26.76 -0.27 6.92
N SER A 295 -25.60 0.07 7.48
CA SER A 295 -25.26 1.40 8.00
C SER A 295 -24.56 2.33 6.99
N GLY A 296 -24.38 1.89 5.74
CA GLY A 296 -23.77 2.69 4.67
C GLY A 296 -22.59 2.00 3.97
N GLN A 297 -21.94 2.74 3.08
CA GLN A 297 -20.76 2.28 2.36
C GLN A 297 -19.50 2.42 3.24
N GLY A 298 -18.68 1.37 3.26
CA GLY A 298 -17.37 1.35 3.90
C GLY A 298 -16.29 0.79 2.99
N PHE A 299 -15.05 0.95 3.38
CA PHE A 299 -13.88 0.53 2.63
C PHE A 299 -12.95 -0.25 3.56
N ALA A 300 -12.49 -1.42 3.13
CA ALA A 300 -11.54 -2.24 3.87
C ALA A 300 -10.27 -2.44 3.07
N LEU A 301 -9.16 -1.93 3.58
CA LEU A 301 -7.84 -2.20 3.06
C LEU A 301 -7.24 -3.41 3.78
N ARG A 302 -6.77 -4.40 3.02
CA ARG A 302 -6.17 -5.64 3.55
C ARG A 302 -4.76 -5.84 3.00
N ILE A 303 -3.79 -6.00 3.90
CA ILE A 303 -2.39 -6.24 3.51
C ILE A 303 -2.20 -7.70 3.13
N LYS A 304 -1.60 -7.95 1.97
CA LYS A 304 -1.26 -9.31 1.54
C LYS A 304 -0.12 -9.85 2.39
N ALA A 305 -0.25 -11.12 2.79
CA ALA A 305 0.76 -11.81 3.60
C ALA A 305 2.17 -11.84 2.99
N THR A 306 2.31 -11.63 1.68
CA THR A 306 3.62 -11.52 1.00
C THR A 306 4.41 -10.29 1.40
N SER A 307 3.76 -9.22 1.86
CA SER A 307 4.40 -7.94 2.20
C SER A 307 4.63 -7.74 3.69
N LYS A 308 4.33 -8.77 4.48
CA LYS A 308 4.47 -8.84 5.93
C LYS A 308 5.87 -8.47 6.45
N ALA A 309 6.93 -8.96 5.80
CA ALA A 309 8.31 -8.68 6.20
C ALA A 309 8.70 -7.22 5.96
N ILE A 310 8.20 -6.61 4.87
CA ILE A 310 8.42 -5.19 4.57
C ILE A 310 7.66 -4.34 5.60
N LEU A 311 6.38 -4.64 5.79
CA LEU A 311 5.52 -3.90 6.69
C LEU A 311 6.01 -3.94 8.15
N GLY A 312 6.54 -5.09 8.59
CA GLY A 312 7.13 -5.26 9.92
C GLY A 312 8.35 -4.39 10.23
N LYS A 313 8.99 -3.80 9.21
CA LYS A 313 10.11 -2.85 9.40
C LYS A 313 9.63 -1.44 9.74
N TYR A 314 8.41 -1.10 9.35
CA TYR A 314 7.90 0.27 9.39
C TYR A 314 6.79 0.45 10.43
N LEU A 315 5.86 -0.49 10.53
CA LEU A 315 4.81 -0.44 11.53
C LEU A 315 5.36 -0.73 12.92
N GLN A 316 5.00 0.12 13.87
CA GLN A 316 5.38 0.02 15.27
C GLN A 316 4.13 0.19 16.14
N PRO A 317 3.26 -0.83 16.20
CA PRO A 317 2.09 -0.77 17.09
C PRO A 317 2.56 -0.58 18.52
N ARG A 318 1.82 0.23 19.27
CA ARG A 318 2.07 0.50 20.69
C ARG A 318 0.91 0.05 21.56
N HIS A 319 -0.23 -0.27 20.98
CA HIS A 319 -1.38 -0.78 21.73
C HIS A 319 -1.04 -2.11 22.42
N PRO A 320 -1.08 -2.20 23.78
CA PRO A 320 -0.57 -3.33 24.54
C PRO A 320 -1.10 -4.71 24.11
N LYS A 321 -2.41 -4.82 23.83
CA LYS A 321 -3.01 -6.07 23.34
C LYS A 321 -2.69 -6.36 21.87
N LYS A 322 -2.79 -5.36 20.98
CA LYS A 322 -2.53 -5.50 19.54
C LYS A 322 -1.06 -5.77 19.19
N ILE A 323 -0.09 -5.36 20.03
CA ILE A 323 1.33 -5.74 19.85
C ILE A 323 1.48 -7.26 19.77
N LYS A 324 0.80 -8.01 20.64
CA LYS A 324 0.87 -9.47 20.64
C LYS A 324 0.31 -10.05 19.34
N ASP A 325 -0.82 -9.51 18.88
CA ASP A 325 -1.44 -9.92 17.62
C ASP A 325 -0.54 -9.60 16.42
N PHE A 326 0.12 -8.44 16.43
CA PHE A 326 1.07 -8.06 15.40
C PHE A 326 2.31 -8.96 15.38
N LEU A 327 2.91 -9.24 16.53
CA LEU A 327 4.06 -10.16 16.63
C LEU A 327 3.66 -11.59 16.26
N PHE A 328 2.48 -12.04 16.64
CA PHE A 328 1.92 -13.31 16.19
C PHE A 328 1.70 -13.32 14.68
N TYR A 329 1.11 -12.26 14.13
CA TYR A 329 0.98 -12.07 12.69
C TYR A 329 2.34 -12.16 12.03
N LEU A 330 3.37 -11.42 12.50
CA LEU A 330 4.77 -11.38 12.04
C LEU A 330 5.52 -12.72 12.13
N SER A 331 5.27 -13.51 13.16
CA SER A 331 5.91 -14.82 13.36
C SER A 331 5.23 -15.95 12.60
N ARG A 332 3.94 -15.79 12.25
CA ARG A 332 3.18 -16.83 11.54
C ARG A 332 3.83 -17.16 10.19
N LYS A 333 4.61 -18.24 10.16
CA LYS A 333 4.98 -18.88 8.90
C LYS A 333 3.67 -19.18 8.20
N LYS A 334 3.53 -18.85 6.91
CA LYS A 334 2.41 -19.40 6.12
C LYS A 334 2.37 -20.87 6.50
N LYS A 335 1.23 -21.36 7.03
CA LYS A 335 1.00 -22.81 7.14
C LYS A 335 1.14 -23.30 5.71
N ARG A 336 2.35 -23.70 5.31
CA ARG A 336 2.58 -24.44 4.10
C ARG A 336 1.78 -25.69 4.36
N ASN A 337 0.72 -25.94 3.57
CA ASN A 337 0.14 -27.27 3.61
C ASN A 337 1.33 -28.23 3.44
N PRO A 338 1.49 -29.27 4.28
CA PRO A 338 2.66 -30.15 4.25
C PRO A 338 2.94 -30.87 2.91
N GLY A 339 2.24 -30.54 1.81
CA GLY A 339 2.52 -30.98 0.44
C GLY A 339 2.57 -29.86 -0.61
N THR A 340 2.44 -28.58 -0.25
CA THR A 340 2.63 -27.45 -1.18
C THR A 340 3.96 -26.76 -0.89
N GLN A 341 5.04 -27.33 -1.41
CA GLN A 341 6.22 -26.52 -1.71
C GLN A 341 5.77 -25.31 -2.54
N PRO A 342 6.28 -24.09 -2.29
CA PRO A 342 6.01 -22.97 -3.17
C PRO A 342 6.37 -23.42 -4.59
N PHE A 343 5.40 -23.39 -5.50
CA PHE A 343 5.65 -23.78 -6.88
C PHE A 343 6.76 -22.86 -7.38
N GLU A 344 7.93 -23.45 -7.60
CA GLU A 344 9.06 -22.75 -8.21
C GLU A 344 8.58 -22.22 -9.56
N ARG A 345 8.58 -20.90 -9.68
CA ARG A 345 8.25 -20.21 -10.92
C ARG A 345 9.53 -20.18 -11.72
N LEU A 346 9.49 -20.89 -12.85
CA LEU A 346 10.60 -20.94 -13.77
C LEU A 346 10.29 -20.03 -14.96
N TYR A 347 11.25 -19.17 -15.29
CA TYR A 347 11.15 -18.20 -16.37
C TYR A 347 11.95 -18.71 -17.55
N ILE A 348 11.30 -18.78 -18.71
CA ILE A 348 11.93 -19.14 -19.97
C ILE A 348 12.87 -18.00 -20.39
N TYR A 349 14.11 -18.32 -20.76
CA TYR A 349 15.08 -17.30 -21.20
C TYR A 349 15.76 -17.61 -22.53
N ASP A 350 15.82 -18.87 -22.96
CA ASP A 350 16.38 -19.24 -24.26
C ASP A 350 15.85 -20.61 -24.73
N PHE A 351 16.19 -21.00 -25.96
CA PHE A 351 16.04 -22.37 -26.45
C PHE A 351 17.07 -23.29 -25.81
N ASN A 352 16.72 -24.57 -25.67
CA ASN A 352 17.65 -25.60 -25.24
C ASN A 352 18.41 -26.17 -26.45
N PRO A 353 19.70 -25.84 -26.67
CA PRO A 353 20.42 -26.23 -27.88
C PRO A 353 20.58 -27.75 -28.02
N GLN A 354 20.58 -28.50 -26.92
CA GLN A 354 20.69 -29.96 -26.93
C GLN A 354 19.46 -30.67 -27.52
N THR A 355 18.37 -29.93 -27.69
CA THR A 355 17.10 -30.45 -28.20
C THR A 355 16.79 -30.01 -29.62
N LEU A 356 17.73 -29.32 -30.26
CA LEU A 356 17.62 -28.90 -31.65
C LEU A 356 18.37 -29.88 -32.56
N ILE A 357 17.85 -30.08 -33.76
CA ILE A 357 18.50 -30.85 -34.82
C ILE A 357 18.61 -30.01 -36.09
N HIS A 358 19.67 -30.23 -36.85
CA HIS A 358 19.93 -29.52 -38.09
C HIS A 358 19.77 -30.45 -39.28
N TYR A 359 18.99 -30.04 -40.26
CA TYR A 359 18.77 -30.80 -41.48
C TYR A 359 18.60 -29.88 -42.69
N ASN A 360 19.39 -30.12 -43.73
CA ASN A 360 19.39 -29.33 -44.97
C ASN A 360 19.45 -27.81 -44.74
N GLY A 361 20.28 -27.35 -43.80
CA GLY A 361 20.45 -25.93 -43.49
C GLY A 361 19.33 -25.31 -42.63
N ALA A 362 18.25 -26.05 -42.34
CA ALA A 362 17.21 -25.63 -41.40
C ALA A 362 17.46 -26.24 -40.00
N THR A 363 16.95 -25.57 -38.98
CA THR A 363 17.01 -26.02 -37.57
C THR A 363 15.61 -26.37 -37.10
N TYR A 364 15.45 -27.51 -36.46
CA TYR A 364 14.17 -28.01 -35.98
C TYR A 364 14.25 -28.41 -34.51
N PHE A 365 13.12 -28.40 -33.82
CA PHE A 365 12.99 -29.06 -32.53
C PHE A 365 12.98 -30.58 -32.69
N ASN A 366 13.66 -31.31 -31.81
CA ASN A 366 13.69 -32.77 -31.87
C ASN A 366 12.43 -33.37 -31.21
N PHE A 367 11.35 -33.54 -31.98
CA PHE A 367 10.12 -34.14 -31.46
C PHE A 367 10.23 -35.64 -31.13
N GLU A 368 11.33 -36.31 -31.45
CA GLU A 368 11.58 -37.69 -30.98
C GLU A 368 11.68 -37.77 -29.45
N LEU A 369 11.94 -36.64 -28.79
CA LEU A 369 11.91 -36.49 -27.34
C LEU A 369 10.49 -36.63 -26.74
N PHE A 370 9.45 -36.73 -27.56
CA PHE A 370 8.06 -36.94 -27.15
C PHE A 370 7.48 -38.29 -27.62
N PRO A 371 7.99 -39.43 -27.16
CA PRO A 371 7.47 -40.73 -27.58
C PRO A 371 5.99 -40.95 -27.21
N SER A 372 5.47 -40.19 -26.25
CA SER A 372 4.08 -40.25 -25.79
C SER A 372 3.10 -39.38 -26.58
N PHE A 373 3.60 -38.53 -27.50
CA PHE A 373 2.74 -37.68 -28.33
C PHE A 373 2.24 -38.43 -29.54
N PHE A 374 1.00 -38.12 -29.91
CA PHE A 374 0.36 -38.61 -31.10
C PHE A 374 0.30 -37.49 -32.14
N VAL A 375 0.70 -37.80 -33.36
CA VAL A 375 0.49 -36.96 -34.52
C VAL A 375 -0.90 -37.28 -35.09
N THR A 376 -1.72 -36.26 -35.23
CA THR A 376 -3.09 -36.37 -35.77
C THR A 376 -3.07 -36.50 -37.31
N ASN A 377 -4.22 -36.82 -37.91
CA ASN A 377 -4.40 -36.95 -39.37
C ASN A 377 -3.49 -37.99 -40.05
N CYS A 378 -3.05 -39.02 -39.32
CA CYS A 378 -2.14 -40.06 -39.83
C CYS A 378 -2.84 -41.23 -40.55
N SER A 379 -4.18 -41.29 -40.57
CA SER A 379 -4.95 -42.44 -41.08
C SER A 379 -4.71 -42.73 -42.56
N LYS A 380 -4.79 -41.69 -43.40
CA LYS A 380 -4.54 -41.81 -44.86
C LYS A 380 -3.14 -42.33 -45.16
N TYR A 381 -2.14 -41.95 -44.34
CA TYR A 381 -0.77 -42.41 -44.50
C TYR A 381 -0.62 -43.89 -44.19
N LEU A 382 -1.18 -44.36 -43.08
CA LEU A 382 -1.18 -45.79 -42.74
C LEU A 382 -1.83 -46.63 -43.86
N GLN A 383 -2.99 -46.18 -44.37
CA GLN A 383 -3.68 -46.86 -45.47
C GLN A 383 -2.88 -46.81 -46.78
N THR A 384 -2.20 -45.70 -47.08
CA THR A 384 -1.36 -45.56 -48.28
C THR A 384 -0.16 -46.48 -48.22
N ILE A 385 0.55 -46.53 -47.08
CA ILE A 385 1.68 -47.42 -46.87
C ILE A 385 1.24 -48.87 -47.08
N ARG A 386 0.15 -49.28 -46.44
CA ARG A 386 -0.38 -50.64 -46.62
C ARG A 386 -0.68 -50.98 -48.07
N LYS A 387 -1.37 -50.09 -48.79
CA LYS A 387 -1.67 -50.30 -50.21
C LYS A 387 -0.40 -50.39 -51.05
N SER A 388 0.58 -49.51 -50.80
CA SER A 388 1.84 -49.48 -51.56
C SER A 388 2.74 -50.70 -51.30
N GLN A 389 2.69 -51.27 -50.10
CA GLN A 389 3.49 -52.43 -49.70
C GLN A 389 2.73 -53.75 -49.84
N HIS A 390 1.49 -53.72 -50.35
CA HIS A 390 0.59 -54.87 -50.38
C HIS A 390 0.37 -55.55 -49.01
N TRP A 391 0.42 -54.77 -47.92
CA TRP A 391 0.27 -55.26 -46.55
C TRP A 391 -1.19 -55.31 -46.08
N THR A 392 -1.54 -56.42 -45.44
CA THR A 392 -2.75 -56.50 -44.62
C THR A 392 -2.61 -55.61 -43.38
N GLN A 393 -3.71 -55.43 -42.64
CA GLN A 393 -3.65 -54.72 -41.37
C GLN A 393 -2.82 -55.49 -40.33
N GLN A 394 -2.77 -56.81 -40.42
CA GLN A 394 -1.97 -57.62 -39.51
C GLN A 394 -0.48 -57.40 -39.79
N ASP A 395 -0.08 -57.43 -41.06
CA ASP A 395 1.34 -57.26 -41.45
C ASP A 395 1.91 -55.91 -41.00
N LEU A 396 1.16 -54.81 -41.18
CA LEU A 396 1.59 -53.50 -40.67
C LEU A 396 1.63 -53.46 -39.14
N ALA A 397 0.72 -54.16 -38.46
CA ALA A 397 0.70 -54.22 -37.01
C ALA A 397 1.91 -54.99 -36.47
N ASP A 398 2.28 -56.10 -37.13
CA ASP A 398 3.46 -56.90 -36.82
C ASP A 398 4.74 -56.12 -37.08
N TYR A 399 4.83 -55.39 -38.20
CA TYR A 399 5.97 -54.49 -38.49
C TYR A 399 6.17 -53.41 -37.42
N LEU A 400 5.07 -52.86 -36.91
CA LEU A 400 5.09 -51.86 -35.84
C LEU A 400 5.23 -52.46 -34.44
N GLU A 401 5.20 -53.79 -34.32
CA GLU A 401 5.21 -54.53 -33.06
C GLU A 401 4.04 -54.15 -32.14
N ILE A 402 2.84 -54.01 -32.70
CA ILE A 402 1.62 -53.67 -31.96
C ILE A 402 0.48 -54.63 -32.25
N PRO A 403 -0.49 -54.81 -31.34
CA PRO A 403 -1.69 -55.58 -31.64
C PRO A 403 -2.50 -54.97 -32.80
N LYS A 404 -3.03 -55.80 -33.69
CA LYS A 404 -3.89 -55.38 -34.82
C LYS A 404 -5.03 -54.46 -34.40
N GLY A 405 -5.70 -54.74 -33.28
CA GLY A 405 -6.77 -53.89 -32.76
C GLY A 405 -6.30 -52.47 -32.40
N ARG A 406 -5.05 -52.31 -31.95
CA ARG A 406 -4.45 -51.01 -31.68
C ARG A 406 -4.14 -50.26 -32.98
N LEU A 407 -3.62 -50.94 -34.01
CA LEU A 407 -3.43 -50.34 -35.34
C LEU A 407 -4.77 -49.89 -35.95
N ALA A 408 -5.80 -50.73 -35.87
CA ALA A 408 -7.15 -50.37 -36.34
C ALA A 408 -7.66 -49.10 -35.65
N SER A 409 -7.37 -48.92 -34.35
CA SER A 409 -7.69 -47.69 -33.63
C SER A 409 -6.92 -46.47 -34.17
N TYR A 410 -5.66 -46.62 -34.58
CA TYR A 410 -4.87 -45.54 -35.17
C TYR A 410 -5.37 -45.16 -36.57
N GLU A 411 -5.72 -46.14 -37.40
CA GLU A 411 -6.33 -45.90 -38.72
C GLU A 411 -7.70 -45.21 -38.58
N TYR A 412 -8.50 -45.58 -37.57
CA TYR A 412 -9.82 -44.98 -37.33
C TYR A 412 -9.73 -43.57 -36.72
N ARG A 413 -9.00 -43.42 -35.60
CA ARG A 413 -8.92 -42.15 -34.85
C ARG A 413 -7.92 -41.16 -35.44
N SER A 414 -7.15 -41.58 -36.43
CA SER A 414 -6.11 -40.79 -37.10
C SER A 414 -5.00 -40.26 -36.19
N ASN A 415 -4.72 -40.92 -35.05
CA ASN A 415 -3.70 -40.50 -34.10
C ASN A 415 -2.59 -41.54 -34.04
N LEU A 416 -1.38 -41.20 -34.48
CA LEU A 416 -0.24 -42.12 -34.53
C LEU A 416 0.89 -41.65 -33.61
N PRO A 417 1.39 -42.47 -32.67
CA PRO A 417 2.58 -42.15 -31.89
C PRO A 417 3.79 -41.80 -32.77
N ILE A 418 4.57 -40.81 -32.32
CA ILE A 418 5.79 -40.36 -33.02
C ILE A 418 6.76 -41.51 -33.37
N PRO A 419 7.06 -42.47 -32.46
CA PRO A 419 7.98 -43.57 -32.78
C PRO A 419 7.51 -44.43 -33.95
N TYR A 420 6.21 -44.68 -34.06
CA TYR A 420 5.64 -45.45 -35.16
C TYR A 420 5.62 -44.65 -36.45
N LEU A 421 5.30 -43.35 -36.38
CA LEU A 421 5.42 -42.49 -37.55
C LEU A 421 6.85 -42.51 -38.10
N LYS A 422 7.86 -42.39 -37.24
CA LYS A 422 9.28 -42.46 -37.60
C LYS A 422 9.64 -43.78 -38.30
N LYS A 423 9.23 -44.93 -37.74
CA LYS A 423 9.45 -46.26 -38.36
C LYS A 423 8.84 -46.35 -39.77
N LEU A 424 7.77 -45.59 -40.03
CA LEU A 424 7.04 -45.64 -41.29
C LEU A 424 7.51 -44.67 -42.37
N LEU A 425 8.34 -43.67 -42.02
CA LEU A 425 8.85 -42.69 -42.97
C LEU A 425 9.54 -43.29 -44.21
N PRO A 426 10.33 -44.39 -44.12
CA PRO A 426 10.98 -44.98 -45.30
C PRO A 426 10.01 -45.45 -46.39
N PHE A 427 8.75 -45.76 -46.04
CA PHE A 427 7.74 -46.25 -47.00
C PHE A 427 6.92 -45.12 -47.65
N LEU A 428 7.06 -43.89 -47.16
CA LEU A 428 6.43 -42.73 -47.75
C LEU A 428 7.33 -42.26 -48.89
N ALA A 429 7.06 -42.77 -50.10
CA ALA A 429 7.86 -42.65 -51.33
C ALA A 429 8.13 -41.22 -51.85
N VAL A 430 7.83 -40.19 -51.06
CA VAL A 430 8.14 -38.80 -51.37
C VAL A 430 9.00 -38.32 -50.21
N SER A 431 10.27 -38.04 -50.49
CA SER A 431 11.20 -37.37 -49.57
C SER A 431 10.44 -36.32 -48.75
N PRO A 432 10.46 -36.44 -47.41
CA PRO A 432 11.68 -36.72 -46.64
C PRO A 432 11.68 -37.99 -45.76
N THR A 433 12.85 -38.62 -45.64
CA THR A 433 13.11 -39.81 -44.79
C THR A 433 13.24 -39.48 -43.29
N GLN A 434 13.24 -38.20 -42.94
CA GLN A 434 13.36 -37.73 -41.55
C GLN A 434 12.06 -37.11 -41.06
N LEU A 435 11.83 -37.22 -39.75
CA LEU A 435 10.57 -36.86 -39.13
C LEU A 435 10.27 -35.35 -39.24
N MET A 436 11.25 -34.47 -38.99
CA MET A 436 10.97 -33.02 -38.96
C MET A 436 10.59 -32.45 -40.32
N PRO A 437 11.35 -32.71 -41.40
CA PRO A 437 10.96 -32.23 -42.73
C PRO A 437 9.60 -32.81 -43.17
N PHE A 438 9.27 -34.04 -42.75
CA PHE A 438 7.97 -34.67 -43.03
C PHE A 438 6.83 -33.89 -42.35
N LEU A 439 7.01 -33.56 -41.08
CA LEU A 439 6.04 -32.78 -40.32
C LEU A 439 5.89 -31.35 -40.89
N THR A 440 6.98 -30.72 -41.34
CA THR A 440 6.97 -29.38 -41.93
C THR A 440 6.24 -29.34 -43.28
N GLN A 441 6.50 -30.28 -44.18
CA GLN A 441 5.95 -30.27 -45.54
C GLN A 441 4.41 -30.35 -45.57
N LYS A 442 3.80 -31.00 -44.57
CA LYS A 442 2.35 -31.27 -44.57
C LYS A 442 1.54 -30.30 -43.71
N GLY A 443 2.18 -29.35 -43.02
CA GLY A 443 1.63 -28.08 -42.52
C GLY A 443 0.45 -28.11 -41.52
N HIS A 444 -0.17 -29.26 -41.24
CA HIS A 444 -1.46 -29.34 -40.55
C HIS A 444 -1.51 -30.42 -39.45
N TYR A 445 -0.36 -30.71 -38.85
CA TYR A 445 -0.31 -31.68 -37.76
C TYR A 445 -0.62 -31.03 -36.42
N HIS A 446 -1.68 -31.50 -35.77
CA HIS A 446 -1.85 -31.31 -34.34
C HIS A 446 -1.18 -32.46 -33.60
N PHE A 447 -0.60 -32.11 -32.46
CA PHE A 447 -0.12 -33.06 -31.48
C PHE A 447 -1.24 -33.30 -30.48
N ARG A 448 -1.40 -34.56 -30.06
CA ARG A 448 -2.41 -34.97 -29.09
C ARG A 448 -1.78 -35.73 -27.94
N SER A 449 -2.26 -35.43 -26.74
CA SER A 449 -2.07 -36.21 -25.52
C SER A 449 -3.43 -36.70 -25.03
N ARG A 450 -3.47 -37.47 -23.93
CA ARG A 450 -4.73 -38.02 -23.39
C ARG A 450 -5.82 -36.97 -23.16
N LYS A 451 -5.46 -35.73 -22.81
CA LYS A 451 -6.40 -34.67 -22.40
C LYS A 451 -6.23 -33.33 -23.14
N SER A 452 -5.25 -33.23 -24.02
CA SER A 452 -4.93 -31.96 -24.68
C SER A 452 -4.66 -32.20 -26.17
N ILE A 453 -4.94 -31.17 -26.97
CA ILE A 453 -4.56 -31.06 -28.37
C ILE A 453 -3.86 -29.71 -28.49
N ALA A 454 -2.80 -29.64 -29.28
CA ALA A 454 -2.13 -28.39 -29.60
C ALA A 454 -1.48 -28.50 -30.98
N ARG A 455 -1.49 -27.40 -31.73
CA ARG A 455 -0.48 -27.19 -32.77
C ARG A 455 0.84 -26.87 -32.08
N LEU A 456 1.98 -27.28 -32.65
CA LEU A 456 3.29 -26.93 -32.10
C LEU A 456 4.17 -26.45 -33.26
N ASP A 457 4.95 -25.40 -33.03
CA ASP A 457 5.96 -24.98 -33.98
C ASP A 457 7.05 -26.05 -34.09
N LEU A 458 7.51 -26.28 -35.31
CA LEU A 458 8.55 -27.26 -35.60
C LEU A 458 9.95 -26.65 -35.63
N GLU A 459 10.03 -25.34 -35.85
CA GLU A 459 11.27 -24.58 -36.02
C GLU A 459 11.38 -23.49 -34.94
N PRO A 460 12.57 -23.28 -34.35
CA PRO A 460 12.81 -22.18 -33.44
C PRO A 460 12.75 -20.86 -34.22
N SER A 461 12.10 -19.85 -33.64
CA SER A 461 12.08 -18.49 -34.18
C SER A 461 12.17 -17.46 -33.07
N ASN A 462 12.69 -16.28 -33.38
CA ASN A 462 12.75 -15.16 -32.41
C ASN A 462 11.35 -14.77 -31.91
N ASN A 463 10.34 -14.86 -32.78
CA ASN A 463 8.95 -14.59 -32.39
C ASN A 463 8.44 -15.61 -31.37
N LEU A 464 8.65 -16.91 -31.64
CA LEU A 464 8.31 -17.97 -30.69
C LEU A 464 9.05 -17.78 -29.36
N LEU A 465 10.35 -17.48 -29.38
CA LEU A 465 11.10 -17.26 -28.15
C LEU A 465 10.56 -16.08 -27.33
N SER A 466 10.27 -14.97 -28.00
CA SER A 466 9.65 -13.79 -27.39
C SER A 466 8.30 -14.13 -26.75
N LEU A 467 7.45 -14.86 -27.47
CA LEU A 467 6.16 -15.34 -26.99
C LEU A 467 6.33 -16.25 -25.76
N MET A 468 7.28 -17.17 -25.78
CA MET A 468 7.52 -18.10 -24.67
C MET A 468 8.12 -17.41 -23.44
N LYS A 469 8.93 -16.36 -23.63
CA LYS A 469 9.43 -15.48 -22.53
C LYS A 469 8.31 -14.73 -21.80
N SER A 470 7.15 -14.56 -22.43
CA SER A 470 5.96 -14.00 -21.79
C SER A 470 5.26 -14.99 -20.84
N LEU A 471 5.70 -16.25 -20.81
CA LEU A 471 5.14 -17.31 -19.97
C LEU A 471 5.99 -17.56 -18.72
N VAL A 472 5.30 -17.94 -17.63
CA VAL A 472 5.90 -18.41 -16.39
C VAL A 472 5.50 -19.86 -16.18
N PHE A 473 6.50 -20.72 -16.10
CA PHE A 473 6.30 -22.14 -15.93
C PHE A 473 6.00 -22.47 -14.46
N CYS A 474 4.85 -23.11 -14.24
CA CYS A 474 4.44 -23.65 -12.95
C CYS A 474 4.33 -25.18 -13.06
N LYS A 475 4.20 -25.89 -11.94
CA LYS A 475 4.23 -27.38 -11.91
C LYS A 475 3.31 -28.07 -12.93
N ASN A 476 2.08 -27.57 -13.09
CA ASN A 476 1.04 -28.20 -13.92
C ASN A 476 0.38 -27.26 -14.95
N TYR A 477 0.87 -26.03 -15.08
CA TYR A 477 0.27 -25.01 -15.94
C TYR A 477 1.28 -23.92 -16.28
N LEU A 478 0.92 -23.07 -17.24
CA LEU A 478 1.68 -21.86 -17.60
C LEU A 478 0.87 -20.61 -17.24
N LEU A 479 1.54 -19.55 -16.81
CA LEU A 479 0.94 -18.23 -16.57
C LEU A 479 1.47 -17.19 -17.55
N VAL A 480 0.67 -16.19 -17.89
CA VAL A 480 1.13 -15.03 -18.69
C VAL A 480 1.64 -13.91 -17.78
N ARG A 481 2.83 -13.37 -18.07
CA ARG A 481 3.61 -12.44 -17.22
C ARG A 481 3.14 -10.96 -17.23
N HIS A 482 2.28 -10.54 -18.16
CA HIS A 482 2.05 -9.12 -18.47
C HIS A 482 0.90 -8.40 -17.73
N THR A 483 0.78 -7.07 -17.90
CA THR A 483 -0.34 -6.20 -17.47
C THR A 483 -1.63 -6.52 -18.23
N ARG A 484 -2.78 -5.95 -17.81
CA ARG A 484 -4.11 -6.37 -18.34
C ARG A 484 -4.24 -6.17 -19.86
N ASP A 485 -3.65 -5.12 -20.42
CA ASP A 485 -3.82 -4.75 -21.84
C ASP A 485 -2.93 -5.59 -22.77
N ASP A 486 -1.70 -5.90 -22.37
CA ASP A 486 -0.78 -6.77 -23.12
C ASP A 486 -1.21 -8.25 -23.14
N LYS A 487 -1.99 -8.69 -22.16
CA LYS A 487 -2.44 -10.09 -22.04
C LYS A 487 -3.24 -10.57 -23.25
N ASN A 488 -4.12 -9.74 -23.78
CA ASN A 488 -4.98 -10.14 -24.89
C ASN A 488 -4.18 -10.38 -26.18
N LYS A 489 -3.10 -9.60 -26.38
CA LYS A 489 -2.18 -9.79 -27.49
C LYS A 489 -1.44 -11.12 -27.36
N VAL A 490 -0.85 -11.39 -26.19
CA VAL A 490 -0.17 -12.66 -25.91
C VAL A 490 -1.11 -13.85 -26.08
N TYR A 491 -2.37 -13.76 -25.61
CA TYR A 491 -3.33 -14.85 -25.80
C TYR A 491 -3.69 -15.09 -27.26
N THR A 492 -3.85 -14.02 -28.04
CA THR A 492 -4.12 -14.13 -29.48
C THR A 492 -2.94 -14.81 -30.17
N GLU A 493 -1.71 -14.40 -29.88
CA GLU A 493 -0.50 -15.02 -30.43
C GLU A 493 -0.34 -16.48 -29.99
N LEU A 494 -0.58 -16.82 -28.73
CA LEU A 494 -0.56 -18.21 -28.24
C LEU A 494 -1.60 -19.10 -28.90
N ARG A 495 -2.82 -18.58 -29.16
CA ARG A 495 -3.85 -19.32 -29.89
C ARG A 495 -3.44 -19.56 -31.33
N ASN A 496 -2.82 -18.56 -31.96
CA ASN A 496 -2.31 -18.68 -33.31
C ASN A 496 -1.19 -19.70 -33.39
N HIS A 497 -0.23 -19.71 -32.45
CA HIS A 497 0.88 -20.67 -32.48
C HIS A 497 0.44 -22.10 -32.09
N PHE A 498 -0.35 -22.23 -31.02
CA PHE A 498 -0.57 -23.51 -30.37
C PHE A 498 -2.00 -24.07 -30.42
N GLU A 499 -2.99 -23.31 -30.90
CA GLU A 499 -4.41 -23.70 -30.95
C GLU A 499 -4.94 -24.27 -29.62
N ILE A 500 -4.64 -23.57 -28.51
CA ILE A 500 -4.97 -24.00 -27.15
C ILE A 500 -6.19 -23.29 -26.56
N ALA A 501 -6.93 -24.00 -25.71
CA ALA A 501 -7.93 -23.39 -24.84
C ALA A 501 -7.28 -22.68 -23.65
N ILE A 502 -7.64 -21.43 -23.41
CA ILE A 502 -7.22 -20.65 -22.24
C ILE A 502 -8.38 -20.62 -21.25
N LEU A 503 -8.17 -21.17 -20.06
CA LEU A 503 -9.19 -21.19 -18.99
C LEU A 503 -9.25 -19.82 -18.29
N LYS A 504 -10.32 -19.56 -17.53
CA LYS A 504 -10.46 -18.36 -16.68
C LYS A 504 -9.21 -18.23 -15.77
N SER A 505 -8.71 -17.01 -15.53
CA SER A 505 -7.62 -16.65 -14.58
C SER A 505 -6.15 -16.72 -15.05
N ASN A 506 -5.85 -16.32 -16.29
CA ASN A 506 -4.50 -16.25 -16.87
C ASN A 506 -3.71 -17.57 -16.91
N MET A 507 -4.39 -18.69 -16.68
CA MET A 507 -3.79 -20.00 -16.53
C MET A 507 -4.02 -20.84 -17.78
N ILE A 508 -2.94 -21.36 -18.33
CA ILE A 508 -2.95 -22.24 -19.49
C ILE A 508 -2.72 -23.66 -19.00
N GLN A 509 -3.78 -24.48 -19.02
CA GLN A 509 -3.74 -25.90 -18.68
C GLN A 509 -3.71 -26.76 -19.96
N ASN A 510 -2.56 -26.76 -20.64
CA ASN A 510 -2.34 -27.64 -21.79
C ASN A 510 -1.08 -28.47 -21.54
N SER A 511 -1.27 -29.78 -21.38
CA SER A 511 -0.18 -30.72 -21.06
C SER A 511 0.86 -30.84 -22.18
N ILE A 512 0.45 -30.66 -23.44
CA ILE A 512 1.35 -30.72 -24.60
C ILE A 512 2.24 -29.50 -24.61
N LEU A 513 1.65 -28.30 -24.52
CA LEU A 513 2.43 -27.07 -24.49
C LEU A 513 3.34 -26.99 -23.26
N HIS A 514 2.90 -27.53 -22.12
CA HIS A 514 3.73 -27.61 -20.91
C HIS A 514 4.96 -28.49 -21.12
N GLN A 515 4.80 -29.68 -21.70
CA GLN A 515 5.93 -30.55 -22.03
C GLN A 515 6.82 -29.96 -23.14
N TYR A 516 6.23 -29.33 -24.16
CA TYR A 516 6.93 -28.59 -25.21
C TYR A 516 7.86 -27.53 -24.62
N ALA A 517 7.32 -26.68 -23.73
CA ALA A 517 8.09 -25.66 -23.02
C ALA A 517 9.22 -26.30 -22.20
N LYS A 518 8.91 -27.36 -21.44
CA LYS A 518 9.86 -28.05 -20.56
C LYS A 518 11.05 -28.65 -21.30
N THR A 519 10.80 -29.21 -22.49
CA THR A 519 11.84 -29.90 -23.25
C THR A 519 12.71 -28.91 -24.01
N PHE A 520 12.11 -27.97 -24.74
CA PHE A 520 12.81 -27.18 -25.74
C PHE A 520 13.32 -25.82 -25.28
N PHE A 521 13.03 -25.42 -24.04
CA PHE A 521 13.42 -24.11 -23.52
C PHE A 521 14.22 -24.23 -22.23
N LEU A 522 15.24 -23.38 -22.10
CA LEU A 522 15.96 -23.19 -20.86
C LEU A 522 15.16 -22.30 -19.93
N MET A 523 15.14 -22.67 -18.65
CA MET A 523 14.40 -21.94 -17.62
C MET A 523 15.26 -21.67 -16.40
N LYS A 524 14.98 -20.56 -15.70
CA LYS A 524 15.65 -20.21 -14.45
C LYS A 524 14.67 -19.71 -13.38
N PRO A 525 15.01 -19.81 -12.08
CA PRO A 525 14.19 -19.25 -11.01
C PRO A 525 14.06 -17.72 -11.15
N GLU A 526 13.07 -17.13 -10.47
CA GLU A 526 13.01 -15.68 -10.29
C GLU A 526 14.26 -15.23 -9.51
N GLU A 527 15.16 -14.50 -10.17
CA GLU A 527 16.19 -13.73 -9.49
C GLU A 527 15.48 -12.54 -8.81
N TYR A 528 15.43 -12.56 -7.48
CA TYR A 528 14.81 -11.52 -6.65
C TYR A 528 15.69 -10.30 -6.47
#